data_AF-A0A526YDU3-F1
#
_entry.id   AF-A0A526YDU3-F1
#
_cell.length_a   1.000
_cell.length_b   1.000
_cell.length_c   1.000
_cell.angle_alpha   90.00
_cell.angle_beta   90.00
_cell.angle_gamma   90.00
#
_symmetry.space_group_name_H-M   'P 1'
#
loop_
_entity.id
_entity.type
_entity.pdbx_description
1 polymer ?
#
loop_
_entity_poly.entity_id
_entity_poly.type
_entity_poly.pdbx_seq_one_letter_code
_entity_poly.pdbx_strand_id
1 'polypeptide(L)'
;DMVKTFSKLSEYWLSDPQRALEAQTRLFSGYMTVWANSIQRLSDGSEDAEGAFKPEPGDKRFQDPEWGRNAFFDFLKQAYLVTSRWANDLVEHADGLDEHTRHKAGFYVKQVSNAISPSNFILTNPELFRETIASNGENLV
;
A
#
# COMPACT_ATOMS: atom_id res chain seq x y z
N ASP A 1 -17.37 -8.80 -13.42
CA ASP A 1 -16.72 -9.77 -12.51
C ASP A 1 -16.07 -9.17 -11.28
N MET A 2 -15.12 -8.23 -11.42
CA MET A 2 -14.45 -7.56 -10.27
C MET A 2 -15.41 -7.04 -9.19
N VAL A 3 -16.41 -6.24 -9.57
CA VAL A 3 -17.40 -5.67 -8.63
C VAL A 3 -18.09 -6.76 -7.81
N LYS A 4 -18.54 -7.85 -8.45
CA LYS A 4 -19.20 -8.98 -7.75
C LYS A 4 -18.25 -9.66 -6.78
N THR A 5 -16.98 -9.84 -7.16
CA THR A 5 -15.96 -10.42 -6.29
C THR A 5 -15.70 -9.55 -5.06
N PHE A 6 -15.56 -8.24 -5.23
CA PHE A 6 -15.41 -7.32 -4.10
C PHE A 6 -16.67 -7.25 -3.24
N SER A 7 -17.87 -7.28 -3.83
CA SER A 7 -19.11 -7.34 -3.06
C SER A 7 -19.15 -8.56 -2.14
N LYS A 8 -18.78 -9.75 -2.62
CA LYS A 8 -18.71 -10.96 -1.79
C LYS A 8 -17.65 -10.85 -0.69
N LEU A 9 -16.49 -10.26 -1.00
CA LEU A 9 -15.43 -10.06 -0.01
C LEU A 9 -15.88 -9.08 1.09
N SER A 10 -16.49 -7.96 0.70
CA SER A 10 -17.05 -7.00 1.65
C SER A 10 -18.18 -7.61 2.47
N GLU A 11 -19.09 -8.36 1.86
CA GLU A 11 -20.17 -9.07 2.56
C GLU A 11 -19.61 -10.05 3.58
N TYR A 12 -18.58 -10.83 3.24
CA TYR A 12 -17.90 -11.70 4.18
C TYR A 12 -17.41 -10.93 5.41
N TRP A 13 -16.64 -9.85 5.22
CA TRP A 13 -16.08 -9.08 6.34
C TRP A 13 -17.13 -8.30 7.14
N LEU A 14 -18.19 -7.82 6.51
CA LEU A 14 -19.22 -6.98 7.15
C LEU A 14 -20.40 -7.77 7.74
N SER A 15 -20.59 -9.03 7.34
CA SER A 15 -21.67 -9.89 7.85
C SER A 15 -21.50 -10.29 9.32
N ASP A 16 -20.31 -10.10 9.88
CA ASP A 16 -19.97 -10.43 11.26
C ASP A 16 -19.26 -9.24 11.92
N PRO A 17 -19.82 -8.69 13.01
CA PRO A 17 -19.24 -7.55 13.71
C PRO A 17 -17.80 -7.79 14.20
N GLN A 18 -17.43 -9.02 14.55
CA GLN A 18 -16.08 -9.32 15.02
C GLN A 18 -15.08 -9.23 13.88
N ARG A 19 -15.39 -9.83 12.72
CA ARG A 19 -14.56 -9.73 11.51
C ARG A 19 -14.46 -8.27 11.03
N ALA A 20 -15.57 -7.54 11.02
CA ALA A 20 -15.58 -6.13 10.61
C ALA A 20 -14.67 -5.28 11.51
N LEU A 21 -14.77 -5.48 12.84
CA LEU A 21 -13.92 -4.79 13.81
C LEU A 21 -12.46 -5.15 13.62
N GLU A 22 -12.14 -6.44 13.44
CA GLU A 22 -10.78 -6.91 13.18
C GLU A 22 -10.18 -6.25 11.94
N ALA A 23 -10.90 -6.23 10.81
CA ALA A 23 -10.47 -5.57 9.59
C ALA A 23 -10.19 -4.08 9.81
N GLN A 24 -11.05 -3.39 10.55
CA GLN A 24 -10.89 -1.97 10.85
C GLN A 24 -9.71 -1.71 11.80
N THR A 25 -9.56 -2.51 12.85
CA THR A 25 -8.46 -2.40 13.82
C THR A 25 -7.12 -2.64 13.14
N ARG A 26 -6.99 -3.67 12.30
CA ARG A 26 -5.75 -3.94 11.54
C ARG A 26 -5.34 -2.75 10.67
N LEU A 27 -6.30 -2.16 9.95
CA LEU A 27 -6.04 -0.97 9.12
C LEU A 27 -5.62 0.23 9.97
N PHE A 28 -6.37 0.50 11.04
CA PHE A 28 -6.12 1.63 11.93
C PHE A 28 -4.75 1.52 12.62
N SER A 29 -4.40 0.37 13.18
CA SER A 29 -3.09 0.12 13.79
C SER A 29 -1.95 0.30 12.79
N GLY A 30 -2.15 -0.14 11.55
CA GLY A 30 -1.18 0.08 10.49
C GLY A 30 -0.96 1.56 10.19
N TYR A 31 -2.03 2.34 10.01
CA TYR A 31 -1.92 3.79 9.79
C TYR A 31 -1.35 4.54 11.00
N MET A 32 -1.66 4.11 12.23
CA MET A 32 -1.05 4.66 13.43
C MET A 32 0.46 4.43 13.47
N THR A 33 0.93 3.27 13.00
CA THR A 33 2.36 2.98 12.85
C THR A 33 3.00 3.93 11.83
N VAL A 34 2.37 4.11 10.65
CA VAL A 34 2.86 5.05 9.63
C VAL A 34 2.93 6.48 10.19
N TRP A 35 1.90 6.91 10.91
CA TRP A 35 1.83 8.25 11.50
C TRP A 35 2.89 8.47 12.59
N ALA A 36 3.05 7.51 13.50
CA ALA A 36 4.06 7.57 14.57
C ALA A 36 5.48 7.63 13.97
N ASN A 37 5.78 6.78 13.00
CA ASN A 37 7.08 6.74 12.33
C ASN A 37 7.35 8.02 11.55
N SER A 38 6.33 8.62 10.94
CA SER A 38 6.45 9.91 10.23
C SER A 38 6.79 11.05 11.19
N ILE A 39 6.17 11.10 12.37
CA ILE A 39 6.48 12.11 13.40
C ILE A 39 7.90 11.91 13.92
N GLN A 40 8.27 10.68 14.25
CA GLN A 40 9.61 10.36 14.74
C GLN A 40 10.66 10.84 13.75
N ARG A 41 10.54 10.46 12.49
CA ARG A 41 11.41 10.88 11.40
C ARG A 41 11.55 12.40 11.28
N LEU A 42 10.45 13.14 11.38
CA LEU A 42 10.50 14.61 11.33
C LEU A 42 11.22 15.20 12.55
N SER A 43 11.23 14.49 13.69
CA SER A 43 11.87 14.95 14.93
C SER A 43 13.36 14.62 15.02
N ASP A 44 13.79 13.44 14.56
CA ASP A 44 15.15 12.92 14.75
C ASP A 44 15.90 12.62 13.44
N GLY A 45 15.23 12.73 12.28
CA GLY A 45 15.82 12.45 10.98
C GLY A 45 16.02 10.95 10.70
N SER A 46 15.43 10.04 11.49
CA SER A 46 15.55 8.60 11.29
C SER A 46 15.01 8.16 9.92
N GLU A 47 15.81 7.37 9.19
CA GLU A 47 15.44 6.80 7.89
C GLU A 47 14.83 5.39 8.02
N ASP A 48 15.13 4.71 9.13
CA ASP A 48 14.69 3.35 9.43
C ASP A 48 13.93 3.29 10.76
N ALA A 49 12.62 3.52 10.69
CA ALA A 49 11.76 3.40 11.86
C ALA A 49 11.44 1.93 12.17
N GLU A 50 11.42 1.59 13.46
CA GLU A 50 10.98 0.27 13.92
C GLU A 50 9.52 0.03 13.50
N GLY A 51 9.22 -1.16 13.00
CA GLY A 51 7.87 -1.48 12.51
C GLY A 51 7.49 -0.85 11.16
N ALA A 52 8.41 -0.18 10.46
CA ALA A 52 8.16 0.28 9.09
C ALA A 52 7.77 -0.88 8.16
N PHE A 53 6.78 -0.64 7.30
CA PHE A 53 6.36 -1.61 6.30
C PHE A 53 7.45 -1.73 5.23
N LYS A 54 7.77 -2.99 4.89
CA LYS A 54 8.75 -3.31 3.86
C LYS A 54 8.04 -3.77 2.58
N PRO A 55 8.53 -3.37 1.40
CA PRO A 55 8.07 -3.94 0.15
C PRO A 55 8.23 -5.46 0.12
N GLU A 56 7.41 -6.14 -0.65
CA GLU A 56 7.54 -7.58 -0.88
C GLU A 56 8.90 -7.91 -1.52
N PRO A 57 9.48 -9.08 -1.22
CA PRO A 57 10.72 -9.50 -1.87
C PRO A 57 10.61 -9.45 -3.40
N GLY A 58 11.54 -8.72 -4.02
CA GLY A 58 11.57 -8.53 -5.47
C GLY A 58 10.72 -7.39 -6.02
N ASP A 59 10.00 -6.64 -5.17
CA ASP A 59 9.34 -5.40 -5.58
C ASP A 59 10.38 -4.30 -5.89
N LYS A 60 10.55 -4.01 -7.19
CA LYS A 60 11.56 -3.05 -7.66
C LYS A 60 11.11 -1.59 -7.59
N ARG A 61 9.84 -1.31 -7.27
CA ARG A 61 9.26 0.04 -7.33
C ARG A 61 9.87 1.00 -6.32
N PHE A 62 10.37 0.47 -5.20
CA PHE A 62 10.87 1.24 -4.06
C PHE A 62 12.39 1.15 -3.88
N GLN A 63 13.14 0.96 -4.97
CA GLN A 63 14.61 0.81 -4.93
C GLN A 63 15.37 2.13 -4.86
N ASP A 64 14.83 3.23 -5.37
CA ASP A 64 15.47 4.54 -5.29
C ASP A 64 15.58 4.97 -3.80
N PRO A 65 16.78 5.37 -3.31
CA PRO A 65 16.98 5.76 -1.92
C PRO A 65 16.08 6.91 -1.45
N GLU A 66 15.59 7.78 -2.35
CA GLU A 66 14.69 8.88 -1.99
C GLU A 66 13.36 8.40 -1.41
N TRP A 67 12.94 7.17 -1.74
CA TRP A 67 11.80 6.52 -1.07
C TRP A 67 12.01 6.34 0.43
N GLY A 68 13.25 6.34 0.90
CA GLY A 68 13.62 6.19 2.31
C GLY A 68 14.29 7.43 2.90
N ARG A 69 14.80 8.37 2.11
CA ARG A 69 15.51 9.60 2.56
C ARG A 69 14.60 10.84 2.63
N ASN A 70 13.60 10.91 1.79
CA ASN A 70 12.65 12.02 1.78
C ASN A 70 11.37 11.66 2.56
N ALA A 71 11.00 12.49 3.54
CA ALA A 71 9.82 12.25 4.38
C ALA A 71 8.49 12.17 3.59
N PHE A 72 8.35 12.93 2.50
CA PHE A 72 7.14 12.89 1.67
C PHE A 72 7.02 11.58 0.90
N PHE A 73 8.09 11.17 0.20
CA PHE A 73 8.08 9.91 -0.57
C PHE A 73 8.00 8.69 0.35
N ASP A 74 8.65 8.73 1.51
CA ASP A 74 8.55 7.66 2.50
C ASP A 74 7.12 7.52 3.04
N PHE A 75 6.46 8.63 3.40
CA PHE A 75 5.06 8.59 3.83
C PHE A 75 4.14 7.97 2.76
N LEU A 76 4.29 8.37 1.48
CA LEU A 76 3.52 7.80 0.37
C LEU A 76 3.77 6.30 0.19
N LYS A 77 5.03 5.86 0.26
CA LYS A 77 5.40 4.45 0.23
C LYS A 77 4.76 3.69 1.40
N GLN A 78 4.89 4.19 2.62
CA GLN A 78 4.37 3.53 3.82
C GLN A 78 2.84 3.42 3.78
N ALA A 79 2.13 4.48 3.38
CA ALA A 79 0.67 4.49 3.20
C ALA A 79 0.22 3.49 2.12
N TYR A 80 0.97 3.39 1.03
CA TYR A 80 0.75 2.39 -0.01
C TYR A 80 0.93 0.95 0.51
N LEU A 81 2.05 0.69 1.19
CA LEU A 81 2.40 -0.64 1.69
C LEU A 81 1.41 -1.13 2.73
N VAL A 82 1.02 -0.28 3.69
CA VAL A 82 0.04 -0.66 4.72
C VAL A 82 -1.33 -0.98 4.11
N THR A 83 -1.79 -0.18 3.15
CA THR A 83 -3.09 -0.38 2.51
C THR A 83 -3.09 -1.63 1.62
N SER A 84 -2.01 -1.85 0.88
CA SER A 84 -1.88 -3.03 0.02
C SER A 84 -1.77 -4.32 0.82
N ARG A 85 -1.00 -4.31 1.92
CA ARG A 85 -0.93 -5.45 2.85
C ARG A 85 -2.28 -5.73 3.47
N TRP A 86 -2.96 -4.71 4.00
CA TRP A 86 -4.30 -4.86 4.56
C TRP A 86 -5.29 -5.45 3.54
N ALA A 87 -5.29 -4.96 2.30
CA ALA A 87 -6.18 -5.48 1.26
C ALA A 87 -5.88 -6.95 0.90
N ASN A 88 -4.59 -7.34 0.88
CA ASN A 88 -4.21 -8.75 0.71
C ASN A 88 -4.64 -9.59 1.90
N ASP A 89 -4.44 -9.11 3.14
CA ASP A 89 -4.85 -9.80 4.36
C ASP A 89 -6.37 -10.06 4.37
N LEU A 90 -7.18 -9.12 3.87
CA LEU A 90 -8.62 -9.32 3.75
C LEU A 90 -8.96 -10.50 2.83
N VAL A 91 -8.19 -10.72 1.77
CA VAL A 91 -8.37 -11.86 0.87
C VAL A 91 -7.88 -13.13 1.54
N GLU A 92 -6.66 -13.12 2.08
CA GLU A 92 -6.01 -14.30 2.65
C GLU A 92 -6.78 -14.89 3.84
N HIS A 93 -7.33 -14.03 4.71
CA HIS A 93 -8.06 -14.45 5.90
C HIS A 93 -9.58 -14.62 5.66
N ALA A 94 -10.00 -14.67 4.40
CA ALA A 94 -11.39 -14.95 4.05
C ALA A 94 -11.70 -16.46 3.94
N ASP A 95 -11.40 -17.21 5.00
CA ASP A 95 -11.48 -18.68 5.03
C ASP A 95 -12.89 -19.24 4.73
N GLY A 96 -13.94 -18.49 5.06
CA GLY A 96 -15.33 -18.89 4.77
C GLY A 96 -15.82 -18.57 3.35
N LEU A 97 -14.99 -17.93 2.50
CA LEU A 97 -15.30 -17.76 1.08
C LEU A 97 -14.81 -18.94 0.25
N ASP A 98 -15.55 -19.27 -0.80
CA ASP A 98 -15.13 -20.30 -1.75
C ASP A 98 -13.79 -19.95 -2.42
N GLU A 99 -12.96 -20.96 -2.64
CA GLU A 99 -11.61 -20.84 -3.20
C GLU A 99 -11.57 -19.99 -4.47
N HIS A 100 -12.54 -20.21 -5.37
CA HIS A 100 -12.58 -19.53 -6.66
C HIS A 100 -12.84 -18.03 -6.50
N THR A 101 -13.76 -17.65 -5.62
CA THR A 101 -14.00 -16.25 -5.27
C THR A 101 -12.76 -15.64 -4.62
N ARG A 102 -12.10 -16.33 -3.68
CA ARG A 102 -10.89 -15.83 -3.00
C ARG A 102 -9.72 -15.64 -3.95
N HIS A 103 -9.48 -16.59 -4.87
CA HIS A 103 -8.46 -16.47 -5.91
C HIS A 103 -8.72 -15.29 -6.85
N LYS A 104 -9.97 -15.10 -7.29
CA LYS A 104 -10.36 -13.90 -8.06
C LYS A 104 -10.15 -12.62 -7.28
N ALA A 105 -10.48 -12.61 -5.98
CA ALA A 105 -10.30 -11.45 -5.13
C ALA A 105 -8.82 -11.08 -5.02
N GLY A 106 -7.94 -12.05 -4.78
CA GLY A 106 -6.49 -11.84 -4.74
C GLY A 106 -5.94 -11.29 -6.06
N PHE A 107 -6.41 -11.83 -7.20
CA PHE A 107 -6.07 -11.25 -8.51
C PHE A 107 -6.48 -9.78 -8.62
N TYR A 108 -7.73 -9.44 -8.32
CA TYR A 108 -8.22 -8.08 -8.47
C TYR A 108 -7.62 -7.11 -7.46
N VAL A 109 -7.42 -7.50 -6.21
CA VAL A 109 -6.70 -6.70 -5.20
C VAL A 109 -5.30 -6.38 -5.71
N LYS A 110 -4.56 -7.37 -6.20
CA LYS A 110 -3.23 -7.14 -6.79
C LYS A 110 -3.27 -6.16 -7.96
N GLN A 111 -4.24 -6.28 -8.86
CA GLN A 111 -4.37 -5.35 -9.99
C GLN A 111 -4.67 -3.92 -9.53
N VAL A 112 -5.61 -3.74 -8.61
CA VAL A 112 -5.98 -2.41 -8.07
C VAL A 112 -4.82 -1.80 -7.31
N SER A 113 -4.20 -2.55 -6.39
CA SER A 113 -3.01 -2.11 -5.65
C SER A 113 -1.84 -1.77 -6.58
N ASN A 114 -1.64 -2.52 -7.67
CA ASN A 114 -0.61 -2.17 -8.64
C ASN A 114 -0.95 -0.89 -9.39
N ALA A 115 -2.20 -0.69 -9.79
CA ALA A 115 -2.63 0.49 -10.54
C ALA A 115 -2.50 1.80 -9.74
N ILE A 116 -2.83 1.76 -8.44
CA ILE A 116 -2.78 2.95 -7.57
C ILE A 116 -1.40 3.20 -6.96
N SER A 117 -0.39 2.40 -7.30
CA SER A 117 0.94 2.51 -6.71
C SER A 117 1.54 3.90 -6.95
N PRO A 118 2.13 4.56 -5.94
CA PRO A 118 2.69 5.90 -6.09
C PRO A 118 3.87 5.94 -7.07
N SER A 119 4.51 4.80 -7.36
CA SER A 119 5.56 4.70 -8.38
C SER A 119 5.05 4.95 -9.80
N ASN A 120 3.74 4.87 -10.03
CA ASN A 120 3.15 5.00 -11.37
C ASN A 120 2.94 6.44 -11.82
N PHE A 121 3.10 7.43 -10.93
CA PHE A 121 2.81 8.82 -11.24
C PHE A 121 4.04 9.70 -11.01
N ILE A 122 4.28 10.63 -11.93
CA ILE A 122 5.48 11.49 -11.95
C ILE A 122 5.64 12.26 -10.62
N LEU A 123 4.58 12.86 -10.10
CA LEU A 123 4.64 13.70 -8.89
C LEU A 123 4.88 12.91 -7.59
N THR A 124 4.70 11.59 -7.63
CA THR A 124 4.79 10.72 -6.45
C THR A 124 5.89 9.68 -6.57
N ASN A 125 6.62 9.66 -7.69
CA ASN A 125 7.78 8.82 -7.92
C ASN A 125 9.05 9.70 -7.89
N PRO A 126 9.97 9.49 -6.93
CA PRO A 126 11.15 10.35 -6.79
C PRO A 126 12.08 10.30 -8.00
N GLU A 127 12.21 9.14 -8.65
CA GLU A 127 13.07 8.97 -9.83
C GLU A 127 12.49 9.72 -11.02
N LEU A 128 11.20 9.51 -11.33
CA LEU A 128 10.52 10.19 -12.43
C LEU A 128 10.42 11.70 -12.18
N PHE A 129 10.12 12.13 -10.96
CA PHE A 129 10.07 13.54 -10.60
C PHE A 129 11.41 14.23 -10.88
N ARG A 130 12.51 13.62 -10.41
CA ARG A 130 13.86 14.14 -10.59
C ARG A 130 14.24 14.21 -12.07
N GLU A 131 13.97 13.14 -12.82
CA GLU A 131 14.27 13.06 -14.26
C GLU A 131 13.49 14.11 -15.06
N THR A 132 12.20 14.31 -14.75
CA THR A 132 11.37 15.33 -15.40
C THR A 132 11.87 16.74 -15.11
N ILE A 133 12.34 17.03 -13.90
CA ILE A 133 12.94 18.33 -13.59
C ILE A 133 14.28 18.50 -14.32
N ALA A 134 15.14 17.47 -14.32
CA ALA A 134 16.46 17.53 -14.95
C ALA A 134 16.39 17.70 -16.47
N SER A 135 15.41 17.06 -17.11
CA SER A 135 15.19 17.09 -18.57
C SER A 135 14.27 18.23 -19.03
N ASN A 136 13.84 19.14 -18.14
CA ASN A 136 12.79 20.13 -18.44
C ASN A 136 11.53 19.50 -19.09
N GLY A 137 11.22 18.25 -18.74
CA GLY A 137 10.06 17.51 -19.26
C GLY A 137 10.28 16.77 -20.58
N GLU A 138 11.49 16.74 -21.13
CA GLU A 138 11.78 16.01 -22.38
C GLU A 138 11.63 14.48 -22.24
N ASN A 139 11.67 13.93 -21.01
CA ASN A 139 11.48 12.49 -20.77
C ASN A 139 10.02 11.99 -20.94
N LEU A 140 9.07 12.89 -21.24
CA LEU A 140 7.63 12.60 -21.31
C LEU A 140 7.03 12.63 -22.72
N VAL A 141 7.83 12.94 -23.76
CA VAL A 141 7.39 13.13 -25.15
C VAL A 141 7.93 12.09 -26.12
#